data_AF-A0AAD0IA60-F1
#
_entry.id   AF-A0AAD0IA60-F1
#
_cell.length_a   1.000
_cell.length_b   1.000
_cell.length_c   1.000
_cell.angle_alpha   90.00
_cell.angle_beta   90.00
_cell.angle_gamma   90.00
#
_symmetry.space_group_name_H-M   'P 1'
#
loop_
_entity.id
_entity.type
_entity.pdbx_description
1 polymer ?
#
loop_
_entity_poly.entity_id
_entity_poly.type
_entity_poly.pdbx_seq_one_letter_code
_entity_poly.pdbx_strand_id
1 'polypeptide(L)'
;MSKKHNPLNEAMVAQILHHLRNGEVRRCLDMGLDPEILALLQHPSSQSVLLNSAVIWCRVAVDPDMVKRLLANKERTDQENRIVQRALRLGATTPMLQEFFGMSPQEVSLQRVLVGVPGRPGRFRDIPDDAPLWHRFVQLMEEYNVDHTDGVALLDIAMMLTEEVNVPPEEPHIVPPDQITLGLVWNKIQGWLAQDLYPTGKKRKSASLVMLGESRQQSKANANRSRPGQSQANKPVGKVEGDRM
;
A
#
# COMPACT_ATOMS: atom_id res chain seq x y z
N MET A 1 45.58 -25.45 2.52
CA MET A 1 44.53 -25.88 1.56
C MET A 1 43.40 -24.85 1.61
N SER A 2 43.46 -23.79 0.78
CA SER A 2 42.45 -22.72 0.81
C SER A 2 41.17 -23.20 0.12
N LYS A 3 40.07 -23.26 0.86
CA LYS A 3 38.74 -23.70 0.42
C LYS A 3 38.23 -22.79 -0.70
N LYS A 4 38.40 -23.17 -1.97
CA LYS A 4 37.85 -22.48 -3.15
C LYS A 4 36.34 -22.78 -3.30
N HIS A 5 35.52 -22.39 -2.33
CA HIS A 5 34.06 -22.51 -2.47
C HIS A 5 33.56 -21.29 -3.23
N ASN A 6 32.74 -21.53 -4.26
CA ASN A 6 32.08 -20.45 -4.96
C ASN A 6 30.81 -20.06 -4.18
N PRO A 7 30.68 -18.81 -3.68
CA PRO A 7 29.56 -18.41 -2.84
C PRO A 7 28.21 -18.54 -3.55
N LEU A 8 28.19 -18.44 -4.89
CA LEU A 8 26.98 -18.61 -5.68
C LEU A 8 26.55 -20.08 -5.73
N ASN A 9 27.51 -21.00 -5.92
CA ASN A 9 27.22 -22.43 -5.90
C ASN A 9 26.72 -22.86 -4.52
N GLU A 10 27.32 -22.33 -3.45
CA GLU A 10 26.88 -22.60 -2.08
C GLU A 10 25.44 -22.14 -1.83
N ALA A 11 25.11 -20.89 -2.20
CA ALA A 11 23.77 -20.35 -2.08
C ALA A 11 22.74 -21.18 -2.87
N MET A 12 23.09 -21.59 -4.08
CA MET A 12 22.21 -22.40 -4.94
C MET A 12 22.00 -23.81 -4.38
N VAL A 13 23.05 -24.52 -3.96
CA VAL A 13 22.88 -25.84 -3.32
C VAL A 13 22.05 -25.72 -2.05
N ALA A 14 22.32 -24.73 -1.19
CA ALA A 14 21.56 -24.52 0.04
C ALA A 14 20.07 -24.29 -0.26
N GLN A 15 19.75 -23.47 -1.26
CA GLN A 15 18.37 -23.18 -1.67
C GLN A 15 17.66 -24.43 -2.23
N ILE A 16 18.35 -25.21 -3.07
CA ILE A 16 17.78 -26.44 -3.65
C ILE A 16 17.51 -27.48 -2.55
N LEU A 17 18.46 -27.67 -1.64
CA LEU A 17 18.29 -28.60 -0.52
C LEU A 17 17.19 -28.16 0.44
N HIS A 18 17.03 -26.86 0.66
CA HIS A 18 15.93 -26.30 1.44
C HIS A 18 14.57 -26.66 0.83
N HIS A 19 14.40 -26.45 -0.48
CA HIS A 19 13.18 -26.80 -1.19
C HIS A 19 12.90 -28.31 -1.18
N LEU A 20 13.93 -29.14 -1.42
CA LEU A 20 13.79 -30.60 -1.38
C LEU A 20 13.36 -31.09 0.01
N ARG A 21 13.94 -30.55 1.08
CA ARG A 21 13.59 -30.91 2.47
C ARG A 21 12.16 -30.54 2.83
N ASN A 22 11.64 -29.45 2.26
CA ASN A 22 10.28 -28.98 2.48
C ASN A 22 9.23 -29.63 1.54
N GLY A 23 9.65 -30.56 0.67
CA GLY A 23 8.77 -31.18 -0.32
C GLY A 23 8.38 -30.26 -1.49
N GLU A 24 9.07 -29.13 -1.66
CA GLU A 24 8.79 -28.11 -2.67
C GLU A 24 9.45 -28.42 -4.02
N VAL A 25 9.32 -29.67 -4.50
CA VAL A 25 9.98 -30.16 -5.73
C VAL A 25 9.65 -29.29 -6.94
N ARG A 26 8.42 -28.75 -7.01
CA ARG A 26 7.99 -27.87 -8.10
C ARG A 26 8.83 -26.61 -8.20
N ARG A 27 9.27 -26.02 -7.07
CA ARG A 27 10.16 -24.85 -7.08
C ARG A 27 11.54 -25.19 -7.63
N CYS A 28 12.01 -26.42 -7.41
CA CYS A 28 13.27 -26.87 -8.01
C CYS A 28 13.16 -27.01 -9.53
N LEU A 29 12.04 -27.50 -10.05
CA LEU A 29 11.77 -27.56 -11.48
C LEU A 29 11.67 -26.15 -12.09
N ASP A 30 11.01 -25.22 -11.40
CA ASP A 30 10.90 -23.81 -11.83
C ASP A 30 12.28 -23.11 -11.89
N MET A 31 13.26 -23.56 -11.09
CA MET A 31 14.66 -23.13 -11.17
C MET A 31 15.41 -23.73 -12.39
N GLY A 32 14.77 -24.61 -13.17
CA GLY A 32 15.35 -25.26 -14.34
C GLY A 32 16.16 -26.53 -14.04
N LEU A 33 15.95 -27.15 -12.87
CA LEU A 33 16.58 -28.43 -12.53
C LEU A 33 15.74 -29.59 -13.06
N ASP A 34 16.40 -30.53 -13.72
CA ASP A 34 15.73 -31.74 -14.19
C ASP A 34 15.47 -32.73 -13.03
N PRO A 35 14.39 -33.53 -13.11
CA PRO A 35 14.07 -34.52 -12.10
C PRO A 35 15.21 -35.52 -11.82
N GLU A 36 15.98 -35.87 -12.85
CA GLU A 36 17.14 -36.76 -12.74
C GLU A 36 18.25 -36.15 -11.87
N ILE A 37 18.50 -34.85 -12.03
CA ILE A 37 19.47 -34.11 -11.21
C ILE A 37 18.98 -34.04 -9.76
N LEU A 38 17.67 -33.84 -9.55
CA LEU A 38 17.07 -33.82 -8.21
C LEU A 38 17.17 -35.17 -7.50
N ALA A 39 17.05 -36.28 -8.23
CA ALA A 39 17.27 -37.62 -7.69
C ALA A 39 18.73 -37.82 -7.25
N LEU A 40 19.69 -37.40 -8.09
CA LEU A 40 21.12 -37.47 -7.76
C LEU A 40 21.49 -36.59 -6.56
N LEU A 41 20.84 -35.44 -6.41
CA LEU A 41 21.02 -34.50 -5.31
C LEU A 41 20.52 -35.00 -3.96
N GLN A 42 19.74 -36.09 -3.91
CA GLN A 42 19.38 -36.73 -2.64
C GLN A 42 20.59 -37.38 -1.96
N HIS A 43 21.63 -37.71 -2.73
CA HIS A 43 22.86 -38.30 -2.19
C HIS A 43 23.84 -37.21 -1.69
N PRO A 44 24.34 -37.31 -0.44
CA PRO A 44 25.30 -36.34 0.10
C PRO A 44 26.59 -36.19 -0.73
N SER A 45 27.02 -37.26 -1.40
CA SER A 45 28.21 -37.24 -2.27
C SER A 45 28.04 -36.28 -3.44
N SER A 46 26.87 -36.28 -4.08
CA SER A 46 26.55 -35.40 -5.22
C SER A 46 26.50 -33.94 -4.79
N GLN A 47 25.93 -33.68 -3.61
CA GLN A 47 25.88 -32.33 -3.02
C GLN A 47 27.30 -31.79 -2.79
N SER A 48 28.20 -32.62 -2.25
CA SER A 48 29.59 -32.26 -2.01
C SER A 48 30.34 -31.90 -3.30
N VAL A 49 30.08 -32.60 -4.41
CA VAL A 49 30.69 -32.29 -5.71
C VAL A 49 30.27 -30.91 -6.21
N LEU A 50 28.98 -30.57 -6.11
CA LEU A 50 28.46 -29.28 -6.57
C LEU A 50 28.92 -28.11 -5.69
N LEU A 51 29.04 -28.34 -4.37
CA LEU A 51 29.54 -27.35 -3.41
C LEU A 51 31.03 -27.05 -3.62
N ASN A 52 31.84 -28.08 -3.89
CA ASN A 52 33.28 -27.95 -4.08
C ASN A 52 33.69 -27.68 -5.54
N SER A 53 32.73 -27.48 -6.45
CA SER A 53 33.03 -27.19 -7.85
C SER A 53 33.72 -25.83 -7.99
N ALA A 54 34.83 -25.81 -8.74
CA ALA A 54 35.56 -24.59 -9.07
C ALA A 54 34.85 -23.75 -10.15
N VAL A 55 33.87 -24.32 -10.86
CA VAL A 55 33.13 -23.67 -11.95
C VAL A 55 31.73 -23.28 -11.46
N ILE A 56 31.30 -22.08 -11.82
CA ILE A 56 29.91 -21.64 -11.60
C ILE A 56 29.02 -22.39 -12.58
N TRP A 57 28.06 -23.15 -12.06
CA TRP A 57 27.09 -23.91 -12.87
C TRP A 57 25.71 -23.24 -12.93
N CYS A 58 25.53 -22.08 -12.27
CA CYS A 58 24.31 -21.27 -12.34
C CYS A 58 24.54 -19.95 -13.06
N ARG A 59 23.58 -19.56 -13.90
CA ARG A 59 23.53 -18.20 -14.47
C ARG A 59 22.51 -17.38 -13.69
N VAL A 60 22.98 -16.37 -12.94
CA VAL A 60 22.12 -15.40 -12.26
C VAL A 60 22.00 -14.15 -13.11
N ALA A 61 20.77 -13.79 -13.46
CA ALA A 61 20.44 -12.52 -14.11
C ALA A 61 19.55 -11.73 -13.16
N VAL A 62 20.02 -10.55 -12.75
CA VAL A 62 19.21 -9.59 -12.00
C VAL A 62 18.57 -8.66 -13.01
N ASP A 63 17.24 -8.54 -13.00
CA ASP A 63 16.53 -7.53 -13.76
C ASP A 63 16.56 -6.21 -12.97
N PRO A 64 17.40 -5.23 -13.36
CA PRO A 64 17.52 -3.98 -12.62
C PRO A 64 16.24 -3.15 -12.69
N ASP A 65 15.45 -3.27 -13.75
CA ASP A 65 14.22 -2.50 -13.92
C ASP A 65 13.11 -3.07 -13.03
N MET A 66 13.01 -4.40 -12.93
CA MET A 66 12.11 -5.04 -11.97
C MET A 66 12.50 -4.72 -10.52
N VAL A 67 13.79 -4.78 -10.18
CA VAL A 67 14.27 -4.43 -8.83
C VAL A 67 13.95 -2.97 -8.51
N LYS A 68 14.23 -2.04 -9.44
CA LYS A 68 13.87 -0.63 -9.28
C LYS A 68 12.37 -0.44 -9.11
N ARG A 69 11.52 -1.15 -9.87
CA ARG A 69 10.06 -1.09 -9.73
C ARG A 69 9.59 -1.59 -8.36
N LEU A 70 10.14 -2.71 -7.88
CA LEU A 70 9.81 -3.25 -6.55
C LEU A 70 10.23 -2.29 -5.43
N LEU A 71 11.41 -1.67 -5.54
CA LEU A 71 11.91 -0.69 -4.58
C LEU A 71 11.12 0.63 -4.63
N ALA A 72 10.78 1.14 -5.81
CA ALA A 72 9.95 2.32 -5.98
C ALA A 72 8.53 2.09 -5.42
N ASN A 73 8.00 0.87 -5.56
CA ASN A 73 6.71 0.51 -4.96
C ASN A 73 6.80 0.52 -3.42
N LYS A 74 7.93 0.09 -2.85
CA LYS A 74 8.18 0.18 -1.40
C LYS A 74 8.30 1.62 -0.91
N GLU A 75 9.09 2.47 -1.58
CA GLU A 75 9.28 3.86 -1.17
C GLU A 75 7.99 4.68 -1.29
N ARG A 76 7.20 4.44 -2.33
CA ARG A 76 5.85 4.99 -2.48
C ARG A 76 4.92 4.52 -1.35
N THR A 77 5.00 3.25 -0.95
CA THR A 77 4.23 2.69 0.17
C THR A 77 4.65 3.28 1.52
N ASP A 78 5.94 3.55 1.75
CA ASP A 78 6.42 4.11 3.01
C ASP A 78 6.01 5.59 3.18
N GLN A 79 6.10 6.39 2.10
CA GLN A 79 5.60 7.76 2.10
C GLN A 79 4.08 7.80 2.28
N GLU A 80 3.34 6.97 1.54
CA GLU A 80 1.89 6.82 1.67
C GLU A 80 1.50 6.44 3.10
N ASN A 81 2.19 5.46 3.70
CA ASN A 81 1.97 5.06 5.08
C ASN A 81 2.21 6.21 6.07
N ARG A 82 3.25 7.04 5.87
CA ARG A 82 3.50 8.21 6.72
C ARG A 82 2.36 9.22 6.63
N ILE A 83 1.88 9.51 5.43
CA ILE A 83 0.76 10.43 5.19
C ILE A 83 -0.52 9.87 5.83
N VAL A 84 -0.82 8.59 5.64
CA VAL A 84 -1.98 7.92 6.25
C VAL A 84 -1.92 7.97 7.78
N GLN A 85 -0.76 7.70 8.36
CA GLN A 85 -0.55 7.74 9.82
C GLN A 85 -0.74 9.15 10.38
N ARG A 86 -0.21 10.18 9.69
CA ARG A 86 -0.42 11.60 10.03
C ARG A 86 -1.89 11.97 9.94
N ALA A 87 -2.54 11.66 8.83
CA ALA A 87 -3.96 11.93 8.62
C ALA A 87 -4.84 11.27 9.70
N LEU A 88 -4.53 10.02 10.08
CA LEU A 88 -5.24 9.31 11.14
C LEU A 88 -5.11 9.99 12.51
N ARG A 89 -3.92 10.50 12.85
CA ARG A 89 -3.70 11.27 14.09
C ARG A 89 -4.51 12.55 14.14
N LEU A 90 -4.66 13.21 12.99
CA LEU A 90 -5.45 14.43 12.84
C LEU A 90 -6.96 14.18 12.73
N GLY A 91 -7.41 12.92 12.85
CA GLY A 91 -8.83 12.59 12.82
C GLY A 91 -9.42 12.50 11.40
N ALA A 92 -8.64 12.09 10.41
CA ALA A 92 -9.14 11.75 9.07
C ALA A 92 -10.34 10.79 9.17
N THR A 93 -11.34 10.98 8.32
CA THR A 93 -12.53 10.12 8.28
C THR A 93 -12.28 8.87 7.42
N THR A 94 -13.05 7.80 7.65
CA THR A 94 -12.94 6.58 6.84
C THR A 94 -13.22 6.83 5.35
N PRO A 95 -14.26 7.61 4.96
CA PRO A 95 -14.48 7.96 3.56
C PRO A 95 -13.28 8.68 2.93
N MET A 96 -12.65 9.62 3.66
CA MET A 96 -11.47 10.34 3.20
C MET A 96 -10.30 9.40 2.92
N LEU A 97 -10.01 8.46 3.81
CA LEU A 97 -8.92 7.50 3.59
C LEU A 97 -9.22 6.51 2.45
N GLN A 98 -10.48 6.19 2.23
CA GLN A 98 -10.91 5.36 1.11
C GLN A 98 -10.75 6.10 -0.22
N GLU A 99 -11.10 7.39 -0.28
CA GLU A 99 -11.01 8.22 -1.47
C GLU A 99 -9.55 8.51 -1.84
N PHE A 100 -8.74 8.95 -0.86
CA PHE A 100 -7.36 9.34 -1.08
C PHE A 100 -6.40 8.15 -1.24
N PHE A 101 -6.57 7.08 -0.47
CA PHE A 101 -5.59 5.98 -0.39
C PHE A 101 -6.15 4.63 -0.86
N GLY A 102 -7.43 4.56 -1.26
CA GLY A 102 -8.05 3.30 -1.68
C GLY A 102 -8.08 2.25 -0.57
N MET A 103 -8.07 2.69 0.70
CA MET A 103 -8.09 1.81 1.86
C MET A 103 -9.50 1.23 2.07
N SER A 104 -9.58 -0.04 2.44
CA SER A 104 -10.85 -0.63 2.87
C SER A 104 -11.23 -0.16 4.29
N PRO A 105 -12.52 -0.16 4.67
CA PRO A 105 -12.91 0.18 6.04
C PRO A 105 -12.23 -0.71 7.11
N GLN A 106 -11.93 -1.97 6.76
CA GLN A 106 -11.21 -2.91 7.62
C GLN A 106 -9.74 -2.50 7.78
N GLU A 107 -9.07 -2.15 6.68
CA GLU A 107 -7.68 -1.62 6.69
C GLU A 107 -7.59 -0.35 7.54
N VAL A 108 -8.55 0.58 7.40
CA VAL A 108 -8.60 1.82 8.20
C VAL A 108 -8.79 1.52 9.69
N SER A 109 -9.67 0.58 10.03
CA SER A 109 -9.96 0.21 11.42
C SER A 109 -8.73 -0.41 12.10
N LEU A 110 -8.03 -1.29 11.39
CA LEU A 110 -6.77 -1.87 11.85
C LEU A 110 -5.69 -0.80 12.02
N GLN A 111 -5.55 0.10 11.04
CA GLN A 111 -4.56 1.17 11.11
C GLN A 111 -4.81 2.09 12.30
N ARG A 112 -6.08 2.45 12.60
CA ARG A 112 -6.44 3.24 13.80
C ARG A 112 -5.99 2.59 15.10
N VAL A 113 -6.17 1.28 15.22
CA VAL A 113 -5.69 0.51 16.39
C VAL A 113 -4.17 0.58 16.48
N LEU A 114 -3.46 0.41 15.37
CA LEU A 114 -1.99 0.49 15.34
C LEU A 114 -1.45 1.89 15.67
N VAL A 115 -2.13 2.96 15.23
CA VAL A 115 -1.74 4.36 15.53
C VAL A 115 -2.05 4.73 16.98
N GLY A 116 -2.92 3.97 17.66
CA GLY A 116 -3.43 4.31 19.00
C GLY A 116 -4.50 5.39 18.99
N VAL A 117 -5.18 5.61 17.85
CA VAL A 117 -6.25 6.60 17.69
C VAL A 117 -7.57 5.86 17.44
N PRO A 118 -8.22 5.33 18.49
CA PRO A 118 -9.51 4.68 18.34
C PRO A 118 -10.51 5.67 17.75
N GLY A 119 -11.35 5.20 16.82
CA GLY A 119 -12.31 6.07 16.15
C GLY A 119 -13.20 6.77 17.18
N ARG A 120 -13.09 8.11 17.28
CA ARG A 120 -13.90 8.89 18.22
C ARG A 120 -15.37 8.79 17.79
N PRO A 121 -16.27 8.27 18.63
CA PRO A 121 -17.70 8.34 18.37
C PRO A 121 -18.20 9.74 18.74
N GLY A 122 -18.80 10.47 17.80
CA GLY A 122 -19.45 11.74 18.10
C GLY A 122 -19.65 12.64 16.89
N ARG A 123 -20.55 13.62 17.04
CA ARG A 123 -20.60 14.79 16.13
C ARG A 123 -19.41 15.68 16.43
N PHE A 124 -18.61 15.99 15.43
CA PHE A 124 -17.61 17.03 15.53
C PHE A 124 -18.32 18.37 15.73
N ARG A 125 -17.86 19.15 16.71
CA ARG A 125 -18.37 20.50 16.94
C ARG A 125 -18.01 21.36 15.73
N ASP A 126 -18.96 22.13 15.22
CA ASP A 126 -18.74 23.01 14.07
C ASP A 126 -17.78 24.14 14.45
N ILE A 127 -17.02 24.65 13.48
CA ILE A 127 -16.09 25.76 13.69
C ILE A 127 -16.94 27.05 13.76
N PRO A 128 -16.84 27.83 14.86
CA PRO A 128 -17.67 29.02 15.03
C PRO A 128 -17.28 30.18 14.11
N ASP A 129 -16.03 30.25 13.65
CA ASP A 129 -15.54 31.25 12.69
C ASP A 129 -14.59 30.61 11.66
N ASP A 130 -15.02 30.62 10.40
CA ASP A 130 -14.28 30.05 9.26
C ASP A 130 -13.30 31.05 8.62
N ALA A 131 -13.43 32.35 8.91
CA ALA A 131 -12.62 33.40 8.30
C ALA A 131 -11.10 33.27 8.54
N PRO A 132 -10.61 33.03 9.79
CA PRO A 132 -9.17 32.88 10.00
C PRO A 132 -8.61 31.63 9.32
N LEU A 133 -9.39 30.54 9.29
CA LEU A 133 -9.02 29.31 8.60
C LEU A 133 -8.92 29.52 7.08
N TRP A 134 -9.86 30.28 6.51
CA TRP A 134 -9.86 30.66 5.10
C TRP A 134 -8.63 31.49 4.71
N HIS A 135 -8.33 32.54 5.48
CA HIS A 135 -7.16 33.38 5.19
C HIS A 135 -5.86 32.59 5.25
N ARG A 136 -5.73 31.69 6.24
CA ARG A 136 -4.55 30.84 6.34
C ARG A 136 -4.46 29.82 5.20
N PHE A 137 -5.59 29.24 4.79
CA PHE A 137 -5.66 28.36 3.63
C PHE A 137 -5.14 29.05 2.36
N VAL A 138 -5.61 30.27 2.08
CA VAL A 138 -5.17 31.03 0.90
C VAL A 138 -3.67 31.33 0.95
N GLN A 139 -3.14 31.72 2.11
CA GLN A 139 -1.70 31.94 2.29
C GLN A 139 -0.88 30.69 2.01
N LEU A 140 -1.26 29.53 2.56
CA LEU A 140 -0.54 28.27 2.34
C LEU A 140 -0.60 27.83 0.88
N MET A 141 -1.75 28.00 0.22
CA MET A 141 -1.88 27.69 -1.21
C MET A 141 -0.95 28.55 -2.08
N GLU A 142 -0.76 29.83 -1.73
CA GLU A 142 0.16 30.75 -2.42
C GLU A 142 1.63 30.44 -2.09
N GLU A 143 1.96 30.21 -0.82
CA GLU A 143 3.31 29.90 -0.32
C GLU A 143 3.89 28.62 -0.95
N TYR A 144 3.08 27.56 -1.00
CA TYR A 144 3.48 26.27 -1.56
C TYR A 144 3.15 26.14 -3.06
N ASN A 145 2.58 27.18 -3.69
CA ASN A 145 2.16 27.21 -5.09
C ASN A 145 1.37 25.95 -5.51
N VAL A 146 0.39 25.58 -4.69
CA VAL A 146 -0.37 24.34 -4.83
C VAL A 146 -1.48 24.50 -5.85
N ASP A 147 -1.56 23.54 -6.78
CA ASP A 147 -2.70 23.45 -7.68
C ASP A 147 -3.90 22.83 -6.96
N HIS A 148 -5.04 23.52 -6.99
CA HIS A 148 -6.33 23.04 -6.48
C HIS A 148 -6.82 21.71 -7.10
N THR A 149 -6.21 21.26 -8.21
CA THR A 149 -6.52 19.98 -8.85
C THR A 149 -5.68 18.82 -8.31
N ASP A 150 -4.61 19.09 -7.57
CA ASP A 150 -3.80 18.07 -6.90
C ASP A 150 -4.39 17.77 -5.52
N GLY A 151 -5.07 16.64 -5.41
CA GLY A 151 -5.71 16.23 -4.17
C GLY A 151 -4.73 15.91 -3.05
N VAL A 152 -3.54 15.42 -3.40
CA VAL A 152 -2.53 15.04 -2.41
C VAL A 152 -1.92 16.28 -1.79
N ALA A 153 -1.58 17.27 -2.62
CA ALA A 153 -1.10 18.56 -2.14
C ALA A 153 -2.17 19.30 -1.32
N LEU A 154 -3.43 19.27 -1.77
CA LEU A 154 -4.53 19.87 -1.03
C LEU A 154 -4.78 19.17 0.32
N LEU A 155 -4.66 17.85 0.37
CA LEU A 155 -4.71 17.07 1.61
C LEU A 155 -3.59 17.47 2.56
N ASP A 156 -2.38 17.71 2.05
CA ASP A 156 -1.24 18.14 2.86
C ASP A 156 -1.47 19.53 3.48
N ILE A 157 -2.01 20.48 2.69
CA ILE A 157 -2.43 21.80 3.17
C ILE A 157 -3.52 21.68 4.25
N ALA A 158 -4.50 20.80 4.05
CA ALA A 158 -5.53 20.53 5.05
C ALA A 158 -4.94 19.96 6.35
N MET A 159 -3.95 19.08 6.26
CA MET A 159 -3.24 18.55 7.42
C MET A 159 -2.44 19.63 8.15
N MET A 160 -1.71 20.49 7.42
CA MET A 160 -0.98 21.62 7.99
C MET A 160 -1.92 22.59 8.74
N LEU A 161 -3.04 22.98 8.11
CA LEU A 161 -4.07 23.81 8.75
C LEU A 161 -4.62 23.17 10.04
N THR A 162 -4.89 21.87 9.99
CA THR A 162 -5.41 21.13 11.14
C THR A 162 -4.38 21.07 12.27
N GLU A 163 -3.09 20.96 11.95
CA GLU A 163 -2.00 20.96 12.93
C GLU A 163 -1.84 22.34 13.57
N GLU A 164 -1.79 23.41 12.76
CA GLU A 164 -1.64 24.79 13.24
C GLU A 164 -2.76 25.19 14.21
N VAL A 165 -4.00 24.82 13.91
CA VAL A 165 -5.15 25.18 14.77
C VAL A 165 -5.23 24.33 16.04
N ASN A 166 -4.64 23.13 16.03
CA ASN A 166 -4.63 22.23 17.19
C ASN A 166 -3.39 22.38 18.08
N VAL A 167 -2.47 23.31 17.78
CA VAL A 167 -1.35 23.62 18.68
C VAL A 167 -1.93 24.13 20.01
N PRO A 168 -1.66 23.44 21.15
CA PRO A 168 -2.14 23.93 22.43
C PRO A 168 -1.46 25.26 22.77
N PRO A 169 -2.18 26.26 23.29
CA PRO A 169 -1.53 27.41 23.92
C PRO A 169 -0.67 26.94 25.10
N GLU A 170 0.45 27.63 25.37
CA GLU A 170 1.49 27.26 26.34
C GLU A 170 1.02 27.18 27.83
N GLU A 171 -0.28 27.24 28.13
CA GLU A 171 -0.82 27.28 29.49
C GLU A 171 -1.27 25.88 30.00
N PRO A 172 -0.66 25.33 31.07
CA PRO A 172 -0.77 23.91 31.40
C PRO A 172 -2.02 23.45 32.17
N HIS A 173 -3.10 24.24 32.23
CA HIS A 173 -4.25 23.91 33.10
C HIS A 173 -5.62 24.24 32.50
N ILE A 174 -6.03 23.58 31.42
CA ILE A 174 -7.46 23.36 31.10
C ILE A 174 -7.55 22.06 30.27
N VAL A 175 -8.61 21.29 30.51
CA VAL A 175 -9.11 20.11 29.75
C VAL A 175 -8.64 20.12 28.28
N PRO A 176 -8.11 19.02 27.71
CA PRO A 176 -7.61 19.02 26.33
C PRO A 176 -8.64 19.67 25.41
N PRO A 177 -8.28 20.75 24.69
CA PRO A 177 -9.24 21.52 23.92
C PRO A 177 -9.92 20.59 22.92
N ASP A 178 -11.17 20.90 22.58
CA ASP A 178 -11.92 20.22 21.51
C ASP A 178 -11.16 20.38 20.18
N GLN A 179 -10.19 19.51 19.92
CA GLN A 179 -9.35 19.55 18.73
C GLN A 179 -10.20 19.42 17.47
N ILE A 180 -9.97 20.32 16.52
CA ILE A 180 -10.62 20.31 15.21
C ILE A 180 -10.08 19.11 14.44
N THR A 181 -10.95 18.35 13.79
CA THR A 181 -10.51 17.21 12.98
C THR A 181 -10.23 17.58 11.55
N LEU A 182 -9.31 16.83 10.94
CA LEU A 182 -8.96 16.94 9.53
C LEU A 182 -10.20 16.82 8.63
N GLY A 183 -11.17 15.96 9.01
CA GLY A 183 -12.43 15.83 8.29
C GLY A 183 -13.25 17.13 8.25
N LEU A 184 -13.23 17.92 9.32
CA LEU A 184 -13.97 19.19 9.37
C LEU A 184 -13.30 20.26 8.51
N VAL A 185 -11.98 20.40 8.63
CA VAL A 185 -11.18 21.31 7.78
C VAL A 185 -11.34 20.95 6.30
N TRP A 186 -11.27 19.65 5.98
CA TRP A 186 -11.47 19.16 4.63
C TRP A 186 -12.84 19.54 4.06
N ASN A 187 -13.91 19.38 4.85
CA ASN A 187 -15.26 19.75 4.42
C ASN A 187 -15.39 21.26 4.15
N LYS A 188 -14.73 22.11 4.94
CA LYS A 188 -14.72 23.57 4.70
C LYS A 188 -13.97 23.91 3.42
N ILE A 189 -12.80 23.32 3.19
CA ILE A 189 -12.03 23.47 1.95
C ILE A 189 -12.85 23.05 0.72
N GLN A 190 -13.49 21.89 0.79
CA GLN A 190 -14.39 21.42 -0.27
C GLN A 190 -15.57 22.38 -0.49
N GLY A 191 -16.14 22.92 0.59
CA GLY A 191 -17.19 23.94 0.53
C GLY A 191 -16.72 25.22 -0.18
N TRP A 192 -15.52 25.71 0.13
CA TRP A 192 -14.97 26.89 -0.51
C TRP A 192 -14.65 26.68 -1.99
N LEU A 193 -14.17 25.48 -2.36
CA LEU A 193 -13.93 25.09 -3.75
C LEU A 193 -15.23 24.86 -4.53
N ALA A 194 -16.31 24.46 -3.86
CA ALA A 194 -17.64 24.30 -4.46
C ALA A 194 -18.35 25.65 -4.64
N GLN A 195 -18.08 26.62 -3.76
CA GLN A 195 -18.63 27.98 -3.82
C GLN A 195 -17.80 28.93 -4.70
N ASP A 196 -16.81 28.41 -5.44
CA ASP A 196 -15.86 29.15 -6.28
C ASP A 196 -15.13 30.30 -5.56
N LEU A 197 -14.95 30.18 -4.24
CA LEU A 197 -14.18 31.15 -3.45
C LEU A 197 -12.67 31.06 -3.75
N TYR A 198 -12.21 29.94 -4.35
CA TYR A 198 -10.84 29.70 -4.81
C TYR A 198 -10.83 28.98 -6.18
N PRO A 199 -9.96 29.36 -7.15
CA PRO A 199 -8.94 30.41 -7.07
C PRO A 199 -9.53 31.82 -7.13
N THR A 200 -8.91 32.75 -6.41
CA THR A 200 -9.29 34.17 -6.43
C THR A 200 -9.02 34.77 -7.81
N GLY A 201 -10.04 34.80 -8.67
CA GLY A 201 -10.02 35.55 -9.93
C GLY A 201 -9.41 34.88 -11.17
N LYS A 202 -9.25 33.54 -11.24
CA LYS A 202 -8.82 32.85 -12.48
C LYS A 202 -9.80 31.75 -12.92
N LYS A 203 -10.06 31.68 -14.24
CA LYS A 203 -10.92 30.67 -14.87
C LYS A 203 -10.43 29.25 -14.52
N ARG A 204 -11.29 28.48 -13.86
CA ARG A 204 -11.06 27.08 -13.50
C ARG A 204 -10.88 26.22 -14.74
N LYS A 205 -9.86 25.36 -14.75
CA LYS A 205 -9.86 24.16 -15.59
C LYS A 205 -10.62 23.10 -14.80
N SER A 206 -11.76 22.63 -15.30
CA SER A 206 -12.48 21.51 -14.70
C SER A 206 -11.60 20.26 -14.82
N ALA A 207 -10.81 19.98 -13.80
CA ALA A 207 -10.02 18.77 -13.70
C ALA A 207 -10.45 18.00 -12.45
N SER A 208 -10.57 16.68 -12.62
CA SER A 208 -10.77 15.75 -11.51
C SER A 208 -9.58 15.84 -10.56
N LEU A 209 -9.87 15.77 -9.26
CA LEU A 209 -8.83 15.78 -8.22
C LEU A 209 -7.93 14.56 -8.42
N VAL A 210 -6.62 14.76 -8.56
CA VAL A 210 -5.68 13.63 -8.69
C VAL A 210 -5.51 12.98 -7.31
N MET A 211 -5.88 11.70 -7.21
CA MET A 211 -5.86 10.93 -5.95
C MET A 211 -4.79 9.85 -5.97
N LEU A 212 -4.14 9.60 -4.83
CA LEU A 212 -3.19 8.48 -4.67
C LEU A 212 -3.86 7.10 -4.90
N GLY A 213 -5.15 6.99 -4.57
CA GLY A 213 -5.93 5.76 -4.62
C GLY A 213 -6.21 5.22 -6.03
N GLU A 214 -6.18 6.05 -7.07
CA GLU A 214 -6.51 5.63 -8.44
C GLU A 214 -5.53 4.56 -8.97
N SER A 215 -4.24 4.68 -8.62
CA SER A 215 -3.21 3.71 -8.98
C SER A 215 -3.38 2.36 -8.25
N ARG A 216 -3.84 2.39 -6.99
CA ARG A 216 -4.05 1.20 -6.15
C ARG A 216 -5.31 0.45 -6.58
N GLN A 217 -6.37 1.17 -6.97
CA GLN A 217 -7.60 0.59 -7.52
C GLN A 217 -7.36 -0.08 -8.88
N GLN A 218 -6.58 0.53 -9.78
CA GLN A 218 -6.20 -0.09 -11.06
C GLN A 218 -5.34 -1.34 -10.86
N SER A 219 -4.43 -1.33 -9.88
CA SER A 219 -3.60 -2.50 -9.53
C SER A 219 -4.45 -3.65 -8.96
N LYS A 220 -5.40 -3.36 -8.07
CA LYS A 220 -6.35 -4.36 -7.53
C LYS A 220 -7.29 -4.89 -8.62
N ALA A 221 -7.78 -4.03 -9.52
CA ALA A 221 -8.63 -4.42 -10.64
C ALA A 221 -7.89 -5.32 -11.65
N ASN A 222 -6.62 -5.03 -11.95
CA ASN A 222 -5.78 -5.91 -12.78
C ASN A 222 -5.46 -7.22 -12.07
N ALA A 223 -5.15 -7.22 -10.78
CA ALA A 223 -4.92 -8.45 -10.01
C ALA A 223 -6.15 -9.37 -9.96
N ASN A 224 -7.36 -8.79 -9.90
CA ASN A 224 -8.60 -9.56 -9.97
C ASN A 224 -8.91 -10.08 -11.39
N ARG A 225 -8.50 -9.38 -12.44
CA ARG A 225 -8.62 -9.86 -13.84
C ARG A 225 -7.61 -10.97 -14.18
N SER A 226 -6.48 -11.03 -13.49
CA SER A 226 -5.44 -12.06 -13.72
C SER A 226 -5.67 -13.39 -12.99
N ARG A 227 -6.79 -13.56 -12.26
CA ARG A 227 -7.20 -14.89 -11.77
C ARG A 227 -8.04 -15.59 -12.86
N PRO A 228 -7.55 -16.67 -13.51
CA PRO A 228 -8.39 -17.46 -14.39
C PRO A 228 -9.51 -18.08 -13.55
N GLY A 229 -10.76 -17.86 -13.96
CA GLY A 229 -11.92 -18.46 -13.32
C GLY A 229 -11.82 -19.99 -13.32
N GLN A 230 -11.80 -20.59 -12.13
CA GLN A 230 -12.20 -21.98 -11.96
C GLN A 230 -13.72 -22.05 -12.19
N SER A 231 -14.13 -22.14 -13.45
CA SER A 231 -15.48 -22.57 -13.80
C SER A 231 -15.61 -24.06 -13.44
N GLN A 232 -16.26 -24.33 -12.30
CA GLN A 232 -16.73 -25.67 -11.93
C GLN A 232 -17.72 -26.17 -13.00
N ALA A 233 -17.29 -27.14 -13.80
CA ALA A 233 -18.19 -27.96 -14.60
C ALA A 233 -18.59 -29.19 -13.77
N ASN A 234 -19.61 -29.05 -12.91
CA ASN A 234 -20.29 -30.20 -12.34
C ASN A 234 -21.41 -30.63 -13.31
N LYS A 235 -21.16 -31.71 -14.07
CA LYS A 235 -22.21 -32.47 -14.75
C LYS A 235 -22.87 -33.42 -13.73
N PRO A 236 -24.20 -33.49 -13.62
CA PRO A 236 -24.85 -34.56 -12.86
C PRO A 236 -24.87 -35.85 -13.70
N VAL A 237 -24.36 -36.94 -13.11
CA VAL A 237 -24.48 -38.31 -13.63
C VAL A 237 -25.93 -38.78 -13.47
N GLY A 238 -26.44 -39.37 -14.55
CA GLY A 238 -27.83 -39.78 -14.73
C GLY A 238 -28.32 -40.85 -13.77
N LYS A 239 -29.60 -40.72 -13.44
CA LYS A 239 -30.48 -41.70 -12.83
C LYS A 239 -30.68 -42.85 -13.83
N VAL A 240 -30.31 -44.08 -13.47
CA VAL A 240 -30.72 -45.29 -14.20
C VAL A 240 -31.75 -46.01 -13.33
N GLU A 241 -32.99 -45.87 -13.75
CA GLU A 241 -34.14 -46.69 -13.38
C GLU A 241 -33.86 -48.15 -13.82
N GLY A 242 -34.11 -49.13 -12.96
CA GLY A 242 -33.80 -50.53 -13.25
C GLY A 242 -34.44 -51.48 -12.23
N ASP A 243 -35.76 -51.53 -12.27
CA ASP A 243 -36.60 -52.56 -11.66
C ASP A 243 -36.40 -53.90 -12.41
N ARG A 244 -36.05 -54.99 -11.70
CA ARG A 244 -36.59 -56.36 -11.85
C ARG A 244 -35.78 -57.45 -11.13
N MET A 245 -36.56 -58.27 -10.40
CA MET A 245 -36.33 -59.60 -9.81
C MET A 245 -35.58 -59.67 -8.48
#